data_AF-A0AAU5EK37-F1
#
_entry.id   AF-A0AAU5EK37-F1
#
_cell.length_a   1.000
_cell.length_b   1.000
_cell.length_c   1.000
_cell.angle_alpha   90.00
_cell.angle_beta   90.00
_cell.angle_gamma   90.00
#
_symmetry.space_group_name_H-M   'P 1'
#
loop_
_entity.id
_entity.type
_entity.pdbx_description
1 polymer ?
#
loop_
_entity_poly.entity_id
_entity_poly.type
_entity_poly.pdbx_seq_one_letter_code
_entity_poly.pdbx_strand_id
1 'polypeptide(L)'
;MDRCIVLVDAGYLLGAAASLLAGEPSRSRITVDHAALIQGLRERAESDTERPLLRIYWFDGAPDRVPQPEHRRLRVMPRVTVRLGALTRSDGRWAQKGVDAAMHAELTELARNRACSDVVLVTGDGDLLPGMMAAKEHGVAVHLWAVQAADGDYNQSEDLVAEADERRVLDRTWITKAVRAKDLGGVCAPPPVPRPEIAAILSAPLPESAPAARERPAEESEHTTAEAGSENGTQERVPAPKGVPTPKDLASLKAPGAAAPAQQPASATLRWSSDKGWVDRPGGAAEPPEVASMPTLAQLTTAEQRWADREEDITTVGGDPYEVGQVFARRWMGRLGDHGTHLQKLSGMYPRVPHRIDGELLRYAARFGLLAHKDDQIDEHDRYAIRAGFWREIDVRTAAEHAPAGD
;
A
#
# COMPACT_ATOMS: atom_id res chain seq x y z
N MET A 1 -18.57 27.46 -21.26
CA MET A 1 -17.49 26.87 -20.44
C MET A 1 -17.52 25.41 -20.79
N ASP A 2 -16.55 24.93 -21.57
CA ASP A 2 -16.74 23.73 -22.39
C ASP A 2 -15.65 22.75 -22.02
N ARG A 3 -15.82 22.07 -20.88
CA ARG A 3 -14.84 21.13 -20.31
C ARG A 3 -15.59 20.02 -19.59
N CYS A 4 -15.05 18.81 -19.62
CA CYS A 4 -15.56 17.69 -18.85
C CYS A 4 -14.70 17.37 -17.62
N ILE A 5 -15.31 16.77 -16.62
CA ILE A 5 -14.65 16.22 -15.44
C ILE A 5 -15.08 14.76 -15.30
N VAL A 6 -14.16 13.90 -14.86
CA VAL A 6 -14.48 12.50 -14.53
C VAL A 6 -14.41 12.33 -13.02
N LEU A 7 -15.46 11.79 -12.40
CA LEU A 7 -15.46 11.32 -11.03
C LEU A 7 -15.52 9.79 -11.03
N VAL A 8 -14.51 9.15 -10.45
CA VAL A 8 -14.36 7.69 -10.43
C VAL A 8 -14.51 7.18 -9.01
N ASP A 9 -15.51 6.33 -8.78
CA ASP A 9 -15.52 5.42 -7.64
C ASP A 9 -14.63 4.21 -7.95
N ALA A 10 -13.45 4.16 -7.34
CA ALA A 10 -12.51 3.07 -7.50
C ALA A 10 -13.02 1.75 -6.90
N GLY A 11 -13.86 1.83 -5.86
CA GLY A 11 -14.56 0.71 -5.24
C GLY A 11 -15.37 -0.04 -6.29
N TYR A 12 -16.30 0.69 -6.90
CA TYR A 12 -17.12 0.20 -7.99
C TYR A 12 -16.30 -0.24 -9.21
N LEU A 13 -15.45 0.64 -9.77
CA LEU A 13 -14.73 0.36 -11.03
C LEU A 13 -13.85 -0.89 -10.93
N LEU A 14 -13.01 -0.97 -9.89
CA LEU A 14 -12.08 -2.09 -9.72
C LEU A 14 -12.79 -3.37 -9.25
N GLY A 15 -13.82 -3.23 -8.41
CA GLY A 15 -14.65 -4.37 -7.98
C GLY A 15 -15.40 -5.00 -9.16
N ALA A 16 -16.05 -4.18 -9.99
CA ALA A 16 -16.76 -4.66 -11.17
C ALA A 16 -15.81 -5.22 -12.24
N ALA A 17 -14.64 -4.62 -12.44
CA ALA A 17 -13.61 -5.17 -13.32
C ALA A 17 -13.10 -6.53 -12.81
N ALA A 18 -12.90 -6.69 -11.50
CA ALA A 18 -12.52 -7.96 -10.90
C ALA A 18 -13.61 -9.04 -11.10
N SER A 19 -14.88 -8.71 -10.87
CA SER A 19 -15.98 -9.63 -11.15
C SER A 19 -16.03 -10.03 -12.63
N LEU A 20 -15.87 -9.07 -13.56
CA LEU A 20 -15.93 -9.33 -15.00
C LEU A 20 -14.81 -10.24 -15.53
N LEU A 21 -13.61 -10.14 -14.93
CA LEU A 21 -12.40 -10.82 -15.41
C LEU A 21 -12.03 -12.07 -14.59
N ALA A 22 -12.29 -12.06 -13.29
CA ALA A 22 -11.87 -13.09 -12.34
C ALA A 22 -13.06 -13.76 -11.61
N GLY A 23 -14.30 -13.34 -11.87
CA GLY A 23 -15.52 -13.94 -11.31
C GLY A 23 -15.84 -13.55 -9.86
N GLU A 24 -14.95 -12.82 -9.18
CA GLU A 24 -15.13 -12.35 -7.80
C GLU A 24 -14.81 -10.84 -7.70
N PRO A 25 -15.54 -10.05 -6.89
CA PRO A 25 -15.32 -8.61 -6.72
C PRO A 25 -14.11 -8.31 -5.81
N SER A 26 -13.02 -9.05 -5.95
CA SER A 26 -11.82 -8.89 -5.14
C SER A 26 -10.69 -8.25 -5.93
N ARG A 27 -10.27 -7.04 -5.52
CA ARG A 27 -9.14 -6.32 -6.14
C ARG A 27 -7.83 -7.11 -6.09
N SER A 28 -7.66 -7.99 -5.11
CA SER A 28 -6.45 -8.82 -5.01
C SER A 28 -6.30 -9.82 -6.16
N ARG A 29 -7.40 -10.15 -6.86
CA ARG A 29 -7.46 -11.07 -8.01
C ARG A 29 -7.11 -10.41 -9.33
N ILE A 30 -6.88 -9.10 -9.37
CA ILE A 30 -6.55 -8.38 -10.60
C ILE A 30 -5.24 -7.59 -10.46
N THR A 31 -4.61 -7.31 -11.59
CA THR A 31 -3.51 -6.36 -11.73
C THR A 31 -3.98 -5.22 -12.62
N VAL A 32 -3.73 -3.98 -12.19
CA VAL A 32 -4.21 -2.77 -12.86
C VAL A 32 -3.02 -1.93 -13.33
N ASP A 33 -2.94 -1.72 -14.63
CA ASP A 33 -2.13 -0.65 -15.22
C ASP A 33 -2.90 0.67 -15.08
N HIS A 34 -2.62 1.38 -14.00
CA HIS A 34 -3.28 2.64 -13.67
C HIS A 34 -2.98 3.73 -14.72
N ALA A 35 -1.81 3.70 -15.36
CA ALA A 35 -1.47 4.69 -16.38
C ALA A 35 -2.33 4.47 -17.63
N ALA A 36 -2.44 3.22 -18.10
CA ALA A 36 -3.31 2.87 -19.21
C ALA A 36 -4.79 3.15 -18.89
N LEU A 37 -5.23 2.84 -17.65
CA LEU A 37 -6.61 3.10 -17.22
C LEU A 37 -6.95 4.58 -17.24
N ILE A 38 -6.10 5.43 -16.66
CA ILE A 38 -6.31 6.88 -16.61
C ILE A 38 -6.31 7.50 -18.02
N GLN A 39 -5.42 7.04 -18.91
CA GLN A 39 -5.42 7.50 -20.31
C GLN A 39 -6.69 7.06 -21.03
N GLY A 40 -7.11 5.81 -20.86
CA GLY A 40 -8.36 5.31 -21.46
C GLY A 40 -9.59 6.07 -20.96
N LEU A 41 -9.66 6.41 -19.67
CA LEU A 41 -10.73 7.24 -19.11
C LEU A 41 -10.73 8.64 -19.72
N ARG A 42 -9.55 9.27 -19.87
CA ARG A 42 -9.42 10.59 -20.51
C ARG A 42 -9.91 10.55 -21.95
N GLU A 43 -9.33 9.68 -22.78
CA GLU A 43 -9.64 9.60 -24.21
C GLU A 43 -11.11 9.33 -24.43
N ARG A 44 -11.69 8.42 -23.64
CA ARG A 44 -13.11 8.09 -23.72
C ARG A 44 -13.99 9.25 -23.27
N ALA A 45 -13.60 10.00 -22.23
CA ALA A 45 -14.41 11.11 -21.73
C ALA A 45 -14.43 12.26 -22.72
N GLU A 46 -13.27 12.57 -23.32
CA GLU A 46 -13.17 13.60 -24.35
C GLU A 46 -13.94 13.22 -25.62
N SER A 47 -13.93 11.93 -25.99
CA SER A 47 -14.70 11.41 -27.13
C SER A 47 -16.20 11.44 -26.88
N ASP A 48 -16.67 10.96 -25.72
CA ASP A 48 -18.10 10.81 -25.45
C ASP A 48 -18.77 12.15 -25.13
N THR A 49 -18.05 13.08 -24.48
CA THR A 49 -18.58 14.41 -24.14
C THR A 49 -18.30 15.46 -25.23
N GLU A 50 -17.39 15.18 -26.16
CA GLU A 50 -16.84 16.16 -27.12
C GLU A 50 -16.21 17.40 -26.44
N ARG A 51 -15.85 17.29 -25.16
CA ARG A 51 -15.22 18.36 -24.37
C ARG A 51 -13.81 18.01 -23.93
N PRO A 52 -12.90 18.99 -23.85
CA PRO A 52 -11.57 18.77 -23.28
C PRO A 52 -11.64 18.42 -21.78
N LEU A 53 -10.84 17.45 -21.36
CA LEU A 53 -10.78 17.01 -19.96
C LEU A 53 -10.11 18.05 -19.07
N LEU A 54 -10.82 18.50 -18.04
CA LEU A 54 -10.24 19.34 -16.99
C LEU A 54 -9.42 18.49 -16.01
N ARG A 55 -10.05 17.48 -15.39
CA ARG A 55 -9.49 16.67 -14.30
C ARG A 55 -10.24 15.35 -14.11
N ILE A 56 -9.52 14.32 -13.68
CA ILE A 56 -10.07 13.06 -13.15
C ILE A 56 -9.94 13.10 -11.63
N TYR A 57 -11.06 12.95 -10.93
CA TYR A 57 -11.10 12.74 -9.49
C TYR A 57 -11.25 11.26 -9.20
N TRP A 58 -10.27 10.70 -8.51
CA TRP A 58 -10.23 9.29 -8.13
C TRP A 58 -10.58 9.16 -6.66
N PHE A 59 -11.71 8.52 -6.36
CA PHE A 59 -12.18 8.31 -5.00
C PHE A 59 -11.94 6.86 -4.59
N ASP A 60 -11.26 6.67 -3.47
CA ASP A 60 -10.93 5.32 -2.98
C ASP A 60 -10.92 5.25 -1.45
N GLY A 61 -11.05 4.04 -0.91
CA GLY A 61 -10.88 3.77 0.51
C GLY A 61 -9.43 3.45 0.85
N ALA A 62 -8.90 4.01 1.93
CA ALA A 62 -7.61 3.59 2.48
C ALA A 62 -7.66 3.39 3.99
N PRO A 63 -6.92 2.40 4.55
CA PRO A 63 -6.74 2.27 5.99
C PRO A 63 -6.25 3.58 6.59
N ASP A 64 -6.95 4.08 7.62
CA ASP A 64 -6.65 5.35 8.31
C ASP A 64 -6.49 6.57 7.37
N ARG A 65 -7.07 6.50 6.15
CA ARG A 65 -6.90 7.50 5.06
C ARG A 65 -5.45 7.69 4.61
N VAL A 66 -4.57 6.74 4.90
CA VAL A 66 -3.16 6.79 4.53
C VAL A 66 -3.00 6.33 3.07
N PRO A 67 -2.37 7.14 2.19
CA PRO A 67 -2.15 6.74 0.79
C PRO A 67 -1.28 5.48 0.65
N GLN A 68 -1.88 4.45 0.07
CA GLN A 68 -1.26 3.20 -0.37
C GLN A 68 -0.35 3.43 -1.59
N PRO A 69 0.51 2.46 -1.97
CA PRO A 69 1.47 2.63 -3.06
C PRO A 69 0.79 3.03 -4.36
N GLU A 70 -0.29 2.33 -4.74
CA GLU A 70 -1.13 2.65 -5.90
C GLU A 70 -1.70 4.08 -5.87
N HIS A 71 -2.15 4.56 -4.69
CA HIS A 71 -2.63 5.94 -4.52
C HIS A 71 -1.53 6.97 -4.76
N ARG A 72 -0.28 6.67 -4.36
CA ARG A 72 0.86 7.57 -4.59
C ARG A 72 1.20 7.64 -6.07
N ARG A 73 1.13 6.52 -6.78
CA ARG A 73 1.31 6.44 -8.24
C ARG A 73 0.25 7.26 -8.98
N LEU A 74 -1.02 7.14 -8.58
CA LEU A 74 -2.11 7.94 -9.15
C LEU A 74 -1.94 9.45 -8.91
N ARG A 75 -1.48 9.85 -7.72
CA ARG A 75 -1.33 11.27 -7.32
C ARG A 75 -0.33 12.06 -8.17
N VAL A 76 0.64 11.41 -8.80
CA VAL A 76 1.61 12.08 -9.66
C VAL A 76 1.17 12.14 -11.12
N MET A 77 0.09 11.44 -11.49
CA MET A 77 -0.38 11.41 -12.87
C MET A 77 -0.98 12.77 -13.28
N PRO A 78 -0.73 13.23 -14.52
CA PRO A 78 -1.24 14.51 -14.99
C PRO A 78 -2.77 14.57 -14.91
N ARG A 79 -3.29 15.64 -14.30
CA ARG A 79 -4.73 15.92 -14.15
C ARG A 79 -5.50 14.87 -13.32
N VAL A 80 -4.82 14.10 -12.46
CA VAL A 80 -5.46 13.18 -11.52
C VAL A 80 -5.42 13.74 -10.11
N THR A 81 -6.55 13.70 -9.41
CA THR A 81 -6.66 14.08 -8.00
C THR A 81 -7.25 12.92 -7.20
N VAL A 82 -6.47 12.37 -6.27
CA VAL A 82 -6.93 11.27 -5.41
C VAL A 82 -7.59 11.82 -4.14
N ARG A 83 -8.79 11.33 -3.82
CA ARG A 83 -9.56 11.59 -2.62
C ARG A 83 -9.74 10.28 -1.85
N LEU A 84 -9.28 10.24 -0.60
CA LEU A 84 -9.31 9.02 0.21
C LEU A 84 -10.38 9.09 1.30
N GLY A 85 -11.32 8.16 1.25
CA GLY A 85 -12.21 7.85 2.37
C GLY A 85 -11.52 6.94 3.39
N ALA A 86 -12.19 6.70 4.52
CA ALA A 86 -11.66 5.80 5.54
C ALA A 86 -12.09 4.36 5.23
N LEU A 87 -11.14 3.43 5.20
CA LEU A 87 -11.44 2.00 5.20
C LEU A 87 -11.48 1.53 6.66
N THR A 88 -12.68 1.29 7.19
CA THR A 88 -12.88 0.88 8.58
C THR A 88 -13.29 -0.57 8.66
N ARG A 89 -12.74 -1.31 9.63
CA ARG A 89 -13.17 -2.69 9.90
C ARG A 89 -14.44 -2.67 10.74
N SER A 90 -15.57 -3.03 10.14
CA SER A 90 -16.85 -3.19 10.84
C SER A 90 -17.23 -4.67 10.78
N ASP A 91 -17.44 -5.28 11.94
CA ASP A 91 -17.88 -6.68 12.08
C ASP A 91 -17.02 -7.71 11.32
N GLY A 92 -15.70 -7.51 11.33
CA GLY A 92 -14.75 -8.40 10.65
C GLY A 92 -14.68 -8.24 9.12
N ARG A 93 -15.48 -7.35 8.53
CA ARG A 93 -15.41 -6.97 7.11
C ARG A 93 -14.83 -5.57 6.97
N TRP A 94 -14.09 -5.35 5.89
CA TRP A 94 -13.63 -4.01 5.52
C TRP A 94 -14.79 -3.24 4.89
N ALA A 95 -15.14 -2.10 5.46
CA ALA A 95 -16.16 -1.20 4.95
C ALA A 95 -15.52 0.15 4.58
N GLN A 96 -15.79 0.62 3.37
CA GLN A 96 -15.40 1.94 2.92
C GLN A 96 -16.41 2.96 3.45
N LYS A 97 -15.95 3.96 4.19
CA LYS A 97 -16.79 4.99 4.78
C LYS A 97 -16.41 6.37 4.29
N GLY A 98 -17.41 7.10 3.78
CA GLY A 98 -17.33 8.52 3.44
C GLY A 98 -16.75 8.82 2.06
N VAL A 99 -16.62 7.82 1.18
CA VAL A 99 -16.29 8.08 -0.23
C VAL A 99 -17.48 8.69 -0.94
N ASP A 100 -18.68 8.16 -0.76
CA ASP A 100 -19.89 8.60 -1.47
C ASP A 100 -20.25 10.04 -1.07
N ALA A 101 -20.11 10.36 0.22
CA ALA A 101 -20.26 11.73 0.72
C ALA A 101 -19.22 12.70 0.13
N ALA A 102 -17.97 12.26 -0.07
CA ALA A 102 -16.93 13.08 -0.69
C ALA A 102 -17.19 13.28 -2.19
N MET A 103 -17.64 12.23 -2.89
CA MET A 103 -18.04 12.28 -4.29
C MET A 103 -19.22 13.22 -4.51
N HIS A 104 -20.27 13.08 -3.70
CA HIS A 104 -21.42 13.97 -3.71
C HIS A 104 -20.97 15.43 -3.51
N ALA A 105 -20.18 15.70 -2.47
CA ALA A 105 -19.74 17.07 -2.18
C ALA A 105 -18.92 17.68 -3.33
N GLU A 106 -17.98 16.92 -3.91
CA GLU A 106 -17.17 17.40 -5.04
C GLU A 106 -18.05 17.61 -6.29
N LEU A 107 -18.98 16.70 -6.59
CA LEU A 107 -19.92 16.83 -7.72
C LEU A 107 -20.75 18.12 -7.60
N THR A 108 -21.40 18.32 -6.46
CA THR A 108 -22.24 19.50 -6.21
C THR A 108 -21.42 20.79 -6.23
N GLU A 109 -20.22 20.80 -5.66
CA GLU A 109 -19.35 21.99 -5.64
C GLU A 109 -18.83 22.36 -7.04
N LEU A 110 -18.46 21.36 -7.86
CA LEU A 110 -18.03 21.58 -9.25
C LEU A 110 -19.17 22.16 -10.09
N ALA A 111 -20.39 21.62 -9.93
CA ALA A 111 -21.57 22.08 -10.64
C ALA A 111 -21.97 23.50 -10.21
N ARG A 112 -22.02 23.75 -8.89
CA ARG A 112 -22.35 25.06 -8.32
C ARG A 112 -21.41 26.17 -8.80
N ASN A 113 -20.11 25.87 -8.88
CA ASN A 113 -19.11 26.82 -9.35
C ASN A 113 -19.00 26.90 -10.88
N ARG A 114 -19.83 26.14 -11.62
CA ARG A 114 -19.82 26.02 -13.08
C ARG A 114 -18.42 25.68 -13.61
N ALA A 115 -17.71 24.77 -12.94
CA ALA A 115 -16.35 24.40 -13.31
C ALA A 115 -16.28 23.65 -14.66
N CYS A 116 -17.35 22.93 -15.00
CA CYS A 116 -17.51 22.07 -16.17
C CYS A 116 -18.92 22.20 -16.77
N SER A 117 -19.06 21.83 -18.05
CA SER A 117 -20.36 21.63 -18.71
C SER A 117 -20.84 20.19 -18.60
N ASP A 118 -19.89 19.25 -18.53
CA ASP A 118 -20.14 17.81 -18.59
C ASP A 118 -19.42 17.12 -17.43
N VAL A 119 -20.10 16.16 -16.81
CA VAL A 119 -19.51 15.28 -15.81
C VAL A 119 -19.69 13.83 -16.24
N VAL A 120 -18.60 13.10 -16.25
CA VAL A 120 -18.60 11.64 -16.35
C VAL A 120 -18.55 11.07 -14.94
N LEU A 121 -19.53 10.26 -14.58
CA LEU A 121 -19.62 9.59 -13.29
C LEU A 121 -19.44 8.08 -13.48
N VAL A 122 -18.37 7.52 -12.92
CA VAL A 122 -18.11 6.07 -12.93
C VAL A 122 -18.49 5.52 -11.56
N THR A 123 -19.71 5.02 -11.43
CA THR A 123 -20.25 4.46 -10.18
C THR A 123 -21.42 3.51 -10.46
N GLY A 124 -21.74 2.68 -9.47
CA GLY A 124 -22.98 1.90 -9.41
C GLY A 124 -23.87 2.25 -8.21
N ASP A 125 -23.43 3.14 -7.33
CA ASP A 125 -24.11 3.45 -6.07
C ASP A 125 -25.24 4.47 -6.26
N GLY A 126 -26.45 4.10 -5.83
CA GLY A 126 -27.63 4.96 -5.86
C GLY A 126 -27.56 6.12 -4.86
N ASP A 127 -26.69 6.06 -3.86
CA ASP A 127 -26.51 7.13 -2.87
C ASP A 127 -26.00 8.45 -3.49
N LEU A 128 -25.47 8.39 -4.72
CA LEU A 128 -25.04 9.56 -5.48
C LEU A 128 -26.16 10.26 -6.26
N LEU A 129 -27.37 9.66 -6.32
CA LEU A 129 -28.52 10.23 -7.03
C LEU A 129 -28.82 11.69 -6.61
N PRO A 130 -28.86 12.04 -5.31
CA PRO A 130 -29.12 13.43 -4.92
C PRO A 130 -28.04 14.41 -5.42
N GLY A 131 -26.78 13.96 -5.52
CA GLY A 131 -25.69 14.76 -6.07
C GLY A 131 -25.79 14.94 -7.59
N MET A 132 -26.22 13.90 -8.31
CA MET A 132 -26.49 13.96 -9.75
C MET A 132 -27.62 14.94 -10.06
N MET A 133 -28.75 14.84 -9.36
CA MET A 133 -29.88 15.76 -9.51
C MET A 133 -29.45 17.20 -9.27
N ALA A 134 -28.72 17.46 -8.17
CA ALA A 134 -28.20 18.79 -7.85
C ALA A 134 -27.24 19.32 -8.94
N ALA A 135 -26.41 18.47 -9.55
CA ALA A 135 -25.54 18.89 -10.65
C ALA A 135 -26.33 19.31 -11.89
N LYS A 136 -27.37 18.53 -12.25
CA LYS A 136 -28.26 18.83 -13.38
C LYS A 136 -29.06 20.11 -13.17
N GLU A 137 -29.51 20.40 -11.94
CA GLU A 137 -30.14 21.68 -11.59
C GLU A 137 -29.24 22.90 -11.87
N HIS A 138 -27.92 22.71 -11.82
CA HIS A 138 -26.93 23.75 -12.17
C HIS A 138 -26.56 23.78 -13.66
N GLY A 139 -27.23 22.97 -14.49
CA GLY A 139 -27.04 22.92 -15.94
C GLY A 139 -25.85 22.08 -16.41
N VAL A 140 -25.37 21.15 -15.59
CA VAL A 140 -24.32 20.19 -15.97
C VAL A 140 -24.95 18.95 -16.59
N ALA A 141 -24.47 18.54 -17.76
CA ALA A 141 -24.84 17.25 -18.37
C ALA A 141 -24.08 16.11 -17.69
N VAL A 142 -24.78 15.04 -17.30
CA VAL A 142 -24.20 13.93 -16.56
C VAL A 142 -24.21 12.63 -17.38
N HIS A 143 -23.00 12.12 -17.62
CA HIS A 143 -22.72 10.88 -18.33
C HIS A 143 -22.40 9.77 -17.32
N LEU A 144 -23.29 8.79 -17.16
CA LEU A 144 -23.10 7.66 -16.26
C LEU A 144 -22.39 6.50 -16.98
N TRP A 145 -21.25 6.09 -16.46
CA TRP A 145 -20.46 4.99 -17.01
C TRP A 145 -20.54 3.76 -16.12
N ALA A 146 -20.97 2.65 -16.72
CA ALA A 146 -21.06 1.34 -16.10
C ALA A 146 -19.86 0.47 -16.49
N VAL A 147 -19.49 -0.49 -15.67
CA VAL A 147 -18.65 -1.62 -16.10
C VAL A 147 -19.56 -2.78 -16.49
N GLN A 148 -19.29 -3.42 -17.62
CA GLN A 148 -20.02 -4.62 -18.04
C GLN A 148 -20.04 -5.67 -16.93
N ALA A 149 -21.21 -6.19 -16.58
CA ALA A 149 -21.34 -7.27 -15.62
C ALA A 149 -21.00 -8.63 -16.25
N ALA A 150 -20.50 -9.56 -15.43
CA ALA A 150 -20.12 -10.90 -15.88
C ALA A 150 -21.34 -11.70 -16.38
N ASP A 151 -22.46 -11.60 -15.67
CA ASP A 151 -23.66 -12.44 -15.90
C ASP A 151 -24.75 -11.73 -16.72
N GLY A 152 -24.47 -10.50 -17.21
CA GLY A 152 -25.44 -9.66 -17.91
C GLY A 152 -26.39 -8.88 -17.00
N ASP A 153 -26.35 -9.12 -15.69
CA ASP A 153 -27.14 -8.40 -14.69
C ASP A 153 -26.63 -6.96 -14.48
N TYR A 154 -27.53 -6.03 -14.13
CA TYR A 154 -27.17 -4.64 -13.89
C TYR A 154 -26.43 -4.49 -12.55
N ASN A 155 -25.27 -3.83 -12.55
CA ASN A 155 -24.50 -3.50 -11.35
C ASN A 155 -24.61 -2.00 -10.97
N GLN A 156 -25.69 -1.34 -11.40
CA GLN A 156 -25.95 0.07 -11.14
C GLN A 156 -27.37 0.26 -10.63
N SER A 157 -27.57 1.25 -9.78
CA SER A 157 -28.91 1.73 -9.38
C SER A 157 -29.75 2.11 -10.61
N GLU A 158 -30.99 1.62 -10.66
CA GLU A 158 -31.96 1.94 -11.71
C GLU A 158 -32.33 3.43 -11.71
N ASP A 159 -32.51 4.01 -10.52
CA ASP A 159 -32.84 5.44 -10.37
C ASP A 159 -31.70 6.32 -10.90
N LEU A 160 -30.45 5.93 -10.64
CA LEU A 160 -29.28 6.65 -11.14
C LEU A 160 -29.18 6.57 -12.68
N VAL A 161 -29.53 5.41 -13.25
CA VAL A 161 -29.59 5.22 -14.71
C VAL A 161 -30.71 6.05 -15.33
N ALA A 162 -31.87 6.13 -14.67
CA ALA A 162 -33.02 6.90 -15.14
C ALA A 162 -32.77 8.42 -15.09
N GLU A 163 -32.00 8.89 -14.11
CA GLU A 163 -31.68 10.31 -13.95
C GLU A 163 -30.53 10.78 -14.87
N ALA A 164 -29.60 9.90 -15.27
CA ALA A 164 -28.47 10.29 -16.10
C ALA A 164 -28.89 10.79 -17.50
N ASP A 165 -28.20 11.80 -18.04
CA ASP A 165 -28.47 12.31 -19.40
C ASP A 165 -27.98 11.33 -20.47
N GLU A 166 -26.84 10.69 -20.22
CA GLU A 166 -26.29 9.65 -21.07
C GLU A 166 -25.78 8.47 -20.24
N ARG A 167 -25.92 7.25 -20.79
CA ARG A 167 -25.33 6.04 -20.22
C ARG A 167 -24.39 5.35 -21.20
N ARG A 168 -23.23 4.93 -20.70
CA ARG A 168 -22.23 4.15 -21.46
C ARG A 168 -21.78 2.96 -20.65
N VAL A 169 -21.35 1.91 -21.35
CA VAL A 169 -20.80 0.69 -20.74
C VAL A 169 -19.35 0.54 -21.18
N LEU A 170 -18.46 0.40 -20.20
CA LEU A 170 -17.08 -0.02 -20.35
C LEU A 170 -17.10 -1.55 -20.46
N ASP A 171 -16.98 -2.02 -21.69
CA ASP A 171 -17.05 -3.44 -22.02
C ASP A 171 -15.76 -4.18 -21.64
N ARG A 172 -15.81 -5.51 -21.72
CA ARG A 172 -14.63 -6.35 -21.47
C ARG A 172 -13.44 -5.93 -22.32
N THR A 173 -13.65 -5.57 -23.59
CA THR A 173 -12.53 -5.19 -24.48
C THR A 173 -11.86 -3.89 -24.06
N TRP A 174 -12.59 -2.94 -23.51
CA TRP A 174 -12.04 -1.73 -22.93
C TRP A 174 -11.31 -2.03 -21.62
N ILE A 175 -11.90 -2.80 -20.71
CA ILE A 175 -11.33 -3.13 -19.40
C ILE A 175 -10.01 -3.91 -19.54
N THR A 176 -9.92 -4.88 -20.46
CA THR A 176 -8.71 -5.71 -20.63
C THR A 176 -7.49 -4.96 -21.16
N LYS A 177 -7.66 -3.74 -21.69
CA LYS A 177 -6.53 -2.89 -22.08
C LYS A 177 -5.68 -2.46 -20.88
N ALA A 178 -6.31 -2.32 -19.71
CA ALA A 178 -5.66 -1.80 -18.50
C ALA A 178 -5.73 -2.74 -17.29
N VAL A 179 -6.66 -3.70 -17.27
CA VAL A 179 -6.86 -4.62 -16.15
C VAL A 179 -6.68 -6.06 -16.62
N ARG A 180 -5.91 -6.85 -15.87
CA ARG A 180 -5.72 -8.29 -16.11
C ARG A 180 -6.08 -9.09 -14.87
N ALA A 181 -6.69 -10.26 -15.05
CA ALA A 181 -6.82 -11.23 -13.96
C ALA A 181 -5.43 -11.72 -13.54
N LYS A 182 -5.21 -11.91 -12.24
CA LYS A 182 -4.03 -12.60 -11.73
C LYS A 182 -4.27 -14.09 -11.82
N ASP A 183 -3.41 -14.78 -12.56
CA ASP A 183 -3.35 -16.24 -12.52
C ASP A 183 -2.80 -16.67 -11.16
N LEU A 184 -3.70 -17.00 -10.23
CA LEU A 184 -3.35 -17.74 -9.02
C LEU A 184 -3.21 -19.25 -9.31
N GLY A 185 -3.36 -19.66 -10.56
CA GLY A 185 -3.09 -21.00 -11.09
C GLY A 185 -1.59 -21.24 -11.35
N GLY A 186 -0.72 -20.83 -10.43
CA GLY A 186 0.61 -21.42 -10.35
C GLY A 186 0.43 -22.88 -9.97
N VAL A 187 0.71 -23.79 -10.90
CA VAL A 187 0.77 -25.24 -10.67
C VAL A 187 1.42 -25.48 -9.31
N CYS A 188 0.67 -26.08 -8.39
CA CYS A 188 1.21 -26.61 -7.14
C CYS A 188 2.47 -27.37 -7.52
N ALA A 189 3.64 -26.93 -7.03
CA ALA A 189 4.84 -27.75 -7.16
C ALA A 189 4.44 -29.17 -6.73
N PRO A 190 4.72 -30.22 -7.53
CA PRO A 190 4.35 -31.57 -7.15
C PRO A 190 4.84 -31.78 -5.72
N PRO A 191 4.01 -32.38 -4.84
CA PRO A 191 4.40 -32.57 -3.45
C PRO A 191 5.80 -33.18 -3.44
N PRO A 192 6.73 -32.64 -2.62
CA PRO A 192 8.09 -33.12 -2.62
C PRO A 192 8.06 -34.63 -2.44
N VAL A 193 8.58 -35.33 -3.44
CA VAL A 193 8.77 -36.78 -3.41
C VAL A 193 9.42 -37.11 -2.06
N PRO A 194 8.93 -38.10 -1.28
CA PRO A 194 9.46 -38.36 0.05
C PRO A 194 10.96 -38.60 -0.06
N ARG A 195 11.75 -37.68 0.49
CA ARG A 195 13.18 -37.92 0.70
C ARG A 195 13.29 -39.06 1.73
N PRO A 196 14.23 -40.01 1.56
CA PRO A 196 14.37 -41.13 2.47
C PRO A 196 14.59 -40.63 3.90
N GLU A 197 13.84 -41.22 4.84
CA GLU A 197 13.76 -40.84 6.24
C GLU A 197 15.13 -40.84 6.93
N ILE A 198 15.55 -39.65 7.40
CA ILE A 198 16.67 -39.49 8.34
C ILE A 198 16.28 -39.99 9.76
N ALA A 199 15.02 -40.36 9.99
CA ALA A 199 14.50 -40.88 11.26
C ALA A 199 15.02 -42.29 11.64
N ALA A 200 15.66 -43.01 10.72
CA ALA A 200 16.24 -44.33 11.01
C ALA A 200 17.59 -44.28 11.76
N ILE A 201 18.23 -43.11 11.89
CA ILE A 201 19.56 -42.99 12.51
C ILE A 201 19.49 -42.71 14.03
N LEU A 202 18.33 -42.32 14.57
CA LEU A 202 18.16 -41.99 16.01
C LEU A 202 17.51 -43.10 16.85
N SER A 203 17.18 -44.25 16.25
CA SER A 203 16.53 -45.38 16.93
C SER A 203 17.51 -46.53 17.25
N ALA A 204 18.69 -46.20 17.80
CA ALA A 204 19.56 -47.21 18.40
C ALA A 204 19.16 -47.42 19.89
N PRO A 205 18.93 -48.66 20.34
CA PRO A 205 18.47 -48.94 21.70
C PRO A 205 19.62 -48.85 22.72
N LEU A 206 19.37 -48.17 23.85
CA LEU A 206 20.19 -48.28 25.08
C LEU A 206 19.57 -49.36 26.00
N PRO A 207 20.37 -50.20 26.68
CA PRO A 207 19.86 -51.32 27.46
C PRO A 207 19.33 -50.90 28.84
N GLU A 208 18.43 -51.75 29.33
CA GLU A 208 17.55 -51.66 30.51
C GLU A 208 18.26 -51.48 31.87
N SER A 209 17.52 -50.87 32.81
CA SER A 209 17.50 -51.26 34.22
C SER A 209 16.14 -50.91 34.84
N ALA A 210 15.47 -51.91 35.40
CA ALA A 210 14.14 -51.86 36.04
C ALA A 210 14.24 -51.59 37.57
N PRO A 211 13.16 -51.75 38.38
CA PRO A 211 12.04 -50.81 38.56
C PRO A 211 11.76 -50.46 40.05
N ALA A 212 10.84 -49.53 40.34
CA ALA A 212 10.05 -49.52 41.58
C ALA A 212 8.74 -48.73 41.43
N ALA A 213 7.74 -49.18 42.19
CA ALA A 213 6.30 -49.06 41.98
C ALA A 213 5.59 -47.88 42.70
N ARG A 214 4.26 -47.84 42.48
CA ARG A 214 3.15 -47.23 43.25
C ARG A 214 2.75 -45.80 42.87
N GLU A 215 1.50 -45.37 42.84
CA GLU A 215 0.13 -45.93 42.93
C GLU A 215 -0.78 -44.74 42.53
N ARG A 216 -1.95 -45.03 41.93
CA ARG A 216 -3.07 -44.10 41.66
C ARG A 216 -3.78 -43.72 43.00
N PRO A 217 -4.81 -42.81 43.08
CA PRO A 217 -5.72 -42.32 42.03
C PRO A 217 -6.15 -40.83 42.11
N ALA A 218 -7.09 -40.50 41.20
CA ALA A 218 -7.81 -39.27 40.97
C ALA A 218 -8.82 -38.86 42.07
N GLU A 219 -9.28 -37.59 42.00
CA GLU A 219 -10.61 -37.18 42.49
C GLU A 219 -11.15 -35.97 41.71
N GLU A 220 -12.40 -36.10 41.28
CA GLU A 220 -13.32 -35.06 40.79
C GLU A 220 -13.74 -34.11 41.91
N SER A 221 -14.17 -32.89 41.56
CA SER A 221 -15.43 -32.34 42.09
C SER A 221 -15.93 -31.15 41.28
N GLU A 222 -17.23 -31.22 41.05
CA GLU A 222 -18.13 -30.33 40.35
C GLU A 222 -18.47 -29.04 41.13
N HIS A 223 -19.15 -28.11 40.45
CA HIS A 223 -20.44 -27.50 40.82
C HIS A 223 -20.59 -25.96 40.64
N THR A 224 -21.35 -25.62 39.59
CA THR A 224 -22.56 -24.74 39.52
C THR A 224 -22.55 -23.22 39.78
N THR A 225 -22.88 -22.49 38.69
CA THR A 225 -24.00 -21.53 38.46
C THR A 225 -24.57 -20.66 39.60
N ALA A 226 -24.76 -19.35 39.34
CA ALA A 226 -26.09 -18.71 39.19
C ALA A 226 -26.00 -17.19 38.92
N GLU A 227 -27.07 -16.66 38.31
CA GLU A 227 -27.24 -15.36 37.64
C GLU A 227 -27.81 -14.21 38.51
N ALA A 228 -27.63 -12.99 37.99
CA ALA A 228 -28.57 -11.86 37.76
C ALA A 228 -29.32 -11.08 38.88
N GLY A 229 -29.33 -9.75 38.66
CA GLY A 229 -30.40 -8.76 38.96
C GLY A 229 -30.17 -7.86 40.19
N SER A 230 -30.55 -6.58 40.27
CA SER A 230 -31.06 -5.55 39.35
C SER A 230 -31.20 -4.21 40.14
N GLU A 231 -31.22 -3.08 39.42
CA GLU A 231 -31.89 -1.76 39.68
C GLU A 231 -31.36 -0.64 40.62
N ASN A 232 -31.19 0.53 39.98
CA ASN A 232 -31.67 1.91 40.26
C ASN A 232 -31.02 2.88 41.28
N GLY A 233 -30.76 4.12 40.80
CA GLY A 233 -30.59 5.33 41.63
C GLY A 233 -29.93 6.55 40.94
N THR A 234 -30.74 7.54 40.58
CA THR A 234 -30.55 8.77 39.76
C THR A 234 -29.79 9.93 40.43
N GLN A 235 -29.08 10.78 39.64
CA GLN A 235 -28.82 12.26 39.76
C GLN A 235 -27.60 12.61 38.86
N GLU A 236 -27.41 13.73 38.15
CA GLU A 236 -28.16 14.94 37.75
C GLU A 236 -27.34 15.57 36.58
N ARG A 237 -27.99 16.28 35.65
CA ARG A 237 -27.42 16.79 34.39
C ARG A 237 -27.02 18.27 34.49
N VAL A 238 -25.79 18.62 34.10
CA VAL A 238 -25.32 20.02 33.87
C VAL A 238 -24.41 20.06 32.62
N PRO A 239 -24.43 21.11 31.76
CA PRO A 239 -24.20 20.96 30.32
C PRO A 239 -22.73 21.06 29.87
N ALA A 240 -22.46 20.48 28.70
CA ALA A 240 -21.18 20.50 28.00
C ALA A 240 -20.88 21.88 27.36
N PRO A 241 -19.63 22.38 27.43
CA PRO A 241 -19.18 23.44 26.53
C PRO A 241 -18.72 22.85 25.18
N LYS A 242 -19.18 23.47 24.10
CA LYS A 242 -18.77 23.25 22.72
C LYS A 242 -17.40 23.88 22.46
N GLY A 243 -16.55 23.19 21.70
CA GLY A 243 -15.41 23.79 20.99
C GLY A 243 -14.07 23.11 21.27
N VAL A 244 -13.37 22.67 20.22
CA VAL A 244 -11.97 22.24 20.30
C VAL A 244 -11.11 23.49 20.54
N PRO A 245 -10.21 23.51 21.55
CA PRO A 245 -9.40 24.68 21.85
C PRO A 245 -8.48 25.04 20.68
N THR A 246 -8.37 26.33 20.38
CA THR A 246 -7.41 26.80 19.37
C THR A 246 -6.02 26.91 19.99
N PRO A 247 -4.93 26.89 19.19
CA PRO A 247 -3.55 27.02 19.69
C PRO A 247 -3.30 28.28 20.54
N LYS A 248 -4.15 29.31 20.41
CA LYS A 248 -4.10 30.56 21.16
C LYS A 248 -4.61 30.42 22.61
N ASP A 249 -5.53 29.49 22.83
CA ASP A 249 -6.12 29.21 24.15
C ASP A 249 -5.13 28.45 25.04
N LEU A 250 -4.29 27.60 24.45
CA LEU A 250 -3.20 26.90 25.14
C LEU A 250 -2.03 27.83 25.51
N ALA A 251 -1.75 28.84 24.68
CA ALA A 251 -0.68 29.81 24.93
C ALA A 251 -0.99 30.77 26.08
N SER A 252 -2.27 30.96 26.41
CA SER A 252 -2.74 31.92 27.42
C SER A 252 -2.72 31.35 28.85
N LEU A 253 -2.47 30.04 29.01
CA LEU A 253 -2.42 29.36 30.32
C LEU A 253 -1.08 29.55 31.07
N LYS A 254 -0.15 30.34 30.54
CA LYS A 254 1.11 30.64 31.22
C LYS A 254 1.02 31.98 31.96
N ALA A 255 0.62 31.92 33.23
CA ALA A 255 0.65 33.10 34.12
C ALA A 255 2.09 33.60 34.36
N PRO A 256 2.30 34.91 34.57
CA PRO A 256 3.63 35.53 34.62
C PRO A 256 4.21 35.49 36.04
N GLY A 257 5.43 34.98 36.18
CA GLY A 257 6.18 34.96 37.44
C GLY A 257 7.69 35.04 37.20
N ALA A 258 8.24 36.22 37.51
CA ALA A 258 9.64 36.57 37.79
C ALA A 258 10.73 36.26 36.74
N ALA A 259 11.29 37.34 36.20
CA ALA A 259 12.47 37.39 35.36
C ALA A 259 13.77 37.07 36.14
N ALA A 260 14.64 36.27 35.51
CA ALA A 260 16.09 36.27 35.73
C ALA A 260 16.77 36.28 34.34
N PRO A 261 17.90 36.99 34.16
CA PRO A 261 18.40 37.31 32.82
C PRO A 261 19.03 36.08 32.16
N ALA A 262 18.48 35.67 31.00
CA ALA A 262 19.03 34.61 30.17
C ALA A 262 20.26 35.11 29.41
N GLN A 263 21.42 34.48 29.65
CA GLN A 263 22.55 34.54 28.73
C GLN A 263 22.14 33.90 27.39
N GLN A 264 22.34 34.63 26.28
CA GLN A 264 22.17 34.10 24.93
C GLN A 264 23.24 33.03 24.65
N PRO A 265 22.89 31.77 24.30
CA PRO A 265 23.88 30.87 23.75
C PRO A 265 24.08 31.20 22.26
N ALA A 266 25.33 31.48 21.91
CA ALA A 266 25.81 31.64 20.55
C ALA A 266 25.54 30.38 19.71
N SER A 267 25.17 30.60 18.44
CA SER A 267 25.19 29.66 17.30
C SER A 267 25.20 28.16 17.67
N ALA A 268 24.02 27.53 17.66
CA ALA A 268 23.90 26.08 17.79
C ALA A 268 24.60 25.39 16.61
N THR A 269 25.87 25.02 16.80
CA THR A 269 26.57 24.09 15.93
C THR A 269 26.08 22.70 16.31
N LEU A 270 25.31 22.06 15.42
CA LEU A 270 24.96 20.65 15.55
C LEU A 270 26.25 19.83 15.52
N ARG A 271 26.65 19.26 16.66
CA ARG A 271 27.67 18.22 16.77
C ARG A 271 26.97 16.92 17.14
N TRP A 272 27.06 15.93 16.26
CA TRP A 272 26.70 14.55 16.61
C TRP A 272 27.96 13.89 17.20
N SER A 273 27.91 13.46 18.46
CA SER A 273 28.84 12.46 18.98
C SER A 273 28.15 11.10 18.88
N SER A 274 28.73 10.20 18.08
CA SER A 274 28.36 8.79 18.11
C SER A 274 29.00 8.15 19.34
N ASP A 275 28.43 8.41 20.52
CA ASP A 275 28.84 7.80 21.79
C ASP A 275 27.62 7.25 22.53
N LYS A 276 26.81 6.49 21.81
CA LYS A 276 26.08 5.40 22.43
C LYS A 276 26.77 4.12 21.98
N GLY A 277 27.66 3.63 22.84
CA GLY A 277 28.24 2.31 22.74
C GLY A 277 27.13 1.29 22.58
N TRP A 278 26.94 0.82 21.36
CA TRP A 278 26.32 -0.46 21.12
C TRP A 278 27.29 -1.50 21.64
N VAL A 279 26.89 -2.21 22.68
CA VAL A 279 27.62 -3.38 23.14
C VAL A 279 27.47 -4.42 22.04
N ASP A 280 28.54 -4.65 21.28
CA ASP A 280 28.66 -5.79 20.38
C ASP A 280 28.33 -7.05 21.18
N ARG A 281 27.34 -7.79 20.70
CA ARG A 281 26.98 -9.10 21.27
C ARG A 281 28.20 -10.01 21.10
N PRO A 282 28.74 -10.61 22.18
CA PRO A 282 29.93 -11.45 22.05
C PRO A 282 29.55 -12.68 21.24
N GLY A 283 30.00 -12.74 19.97
CA GLY A 283 29.74 -13.83 19.04
C GLY A 283 29.33 -13.43 17.62
N GLY A 284 29.04 -12.15 17.35
CA GLY A 284 28.92 -11.67 15.97
C GLY A 284 30.29 -11.31 15.43
N ALA A 285 30.82 -12.03 14.45
CA ALA A 285 32.01 -11.57 13.73
C ALA A 285 31.74 -10.16 13.19
N ALA A 286 32.50 -9.17 13.64
CA ALA A 286 32.47 -7.84 13.06
C ALA A 286 32.67 -7.97 11.53
N GLU A 287 31.81 -7.32 10.75
CA GLU A 287 31.94 -7.37 9.28
C GLU A 287 33.37 -6.93 8.90
N PRO A 288 34.04 -7.66 7.98
CA PRO A 288 35.38 -7.30 7.56
C PRO A 288 35.44 -5.82 7.12
N PRO A 289 36.51 -5.08 7.44
CA PRO A 289 36.60 -3.64 7.13
C PRO A 289 36.47 -3.35 5.61
N GLU A 290 36.85 -4.31 4.77
CA GLU A 290 36.65 -4.24 3.32
C GLU A 290 35.17 -4.24 2.91
N VAL A 291 34.30 -4.94 3.65
CA VAL A 291 32.85 -4.99 3.41
C VAL A 291 32.19 -3.68 3.84
N ALA A 292 32.64 -3.12 4.97
CA ALA A 292 32.22 -1.80 5.42
C ALA A 292 32.61 -0.67 4.43
N SER A 293 33.66 -0.89 3.61
CA SER A 293 34.13 0.05 2.61
C SER A 293 33.32 0.05 1.30
N MET A 294 32.42 -0.91 1.08
CA MET A 294 31.59 -0.96 -0.13
C MET A 294 30.73 0.31 -0.25
N PRO A 295 30.71 0.96 -1.44
CA PRO A 295 29.94 2.18 -1.64
C PRO A 295 28.45 1.88 -1.68
N THR A 296 27.64 2.70 -1.02
CA THR A 296 26.17 2.55 -1.04
C THR A 296 25.57 3.19 -2.30
N LEU A 297 24.35 2.82 -2.67
CA LEU A 297 23.63 3.41 -3.80
C LEU A 297 23.52 4.93 -3.67
N ALA A 298 23.26 5.44 -2.46
CA ALA A 298 23.20 6.87 -2.19
C ALA A 298 24.52 7.59 -2.45
N GLN A 299 25.67 6.95 -2.19
CA GLN A 299 26.99 7.51 -2.48
C GLN A 299 27.31 7.51 -3.97
N LEU A 300 26.81 6.50 -4.70
CA LEU A 300 27.01 6.34 -6.14
C LEU A 300 26.01 7.14 -6.99
N THR A 301 25.05 7.83 -6.37
CA THR A 301 23.99 8.57 -7.06
C THR A 301 24.17 10.07 -7.00
N THR A 302 24.20 10.69 -8.18
CA THR A 302 24.05 12.16 -8.31
C THR A 302 22.63 12.59 -7.93
N ALA A 303 22.42 13.90 -7.74
CA ALA A 303 21.09 14.43 -7.39
C ALA A 303 20.10 14.25 -8.53
N GLU A 304 20.56 14.44 -9.77
CA GLU A 304 19.81 14.32 -11.01
C GLU A 304 19.38 12.87 -11.23
N GLN A 305 20.30 11.91 -11.08
CA GLN A 305 19.99 10.48 -11.17
C GLN A 305 19.04 10.05 -10.05
N ARG A 306 19.24 10.54 -8.82
CA ARG A 306 18.32 10.25 -7.72
C ARG A 306 16.92 10.77 -8.01
N TRP A 307 16.79 11.93 -8.67
CA TRP A 307 15.48 12.42 -9.09
C TRP A 307 14.86 11.53 -10.18
N ALA A 308 15.62 11.17 -11.21
CA ALA A 308 15.14 10.30 -12.29
C ALA A 308 14.72 8.91 -11.78
N ASP A 309 15.52 8.31 -10.88
CA ASP A 309 15.18 7.04 -10.22
C ASP A 309 13.87 7.12 -9.47
N ARG A 310 13.63 8.22 -8.75
CA ARG A 310 12.39 8.42 -8.00
C ARG A 310 11.19 8.51 -8.93
N GLU A 311 11.34 9.12 -10.09
CA GLU A 311 10.28 9.20 -11.09
C GLU A 311 9.95 7.78 -11.61
N GLU A 312 10.98 7.03 -12.01
CA GLU A 312 10.85 5.65 -12.48
C GLU A 312 10.25 4.71 -11.41
N ASP A 313 10.66 4.87 -10.14
CA ASP A 313 10.11 4.13 -9.01
C ASP A 313 8.59 4.26 -8.91
N ILE A 314 8.09 5.47 -9.13
CA ILE A 314 6.66 5.77 -9.00
C ILE A 314 5.90 5.27 -10.23
N THR A 315 6.46 5.40 -11.43
CA THR A 315 5.73 5.04 -12.65
C THR A 315 5.77 3.54 -12.93
N THR A 316 6.90 2.89 -12.65
CA THR A 316 7.22 1.58 -13.25
C THR A 316 7.19 0.44 -12.26
N VAL A 317 7.60 0.66 -11.00
CA VAL A 317 7.73 -0.42 -10.01
C VAL A 317 6.37 -0.72 -9.38
N GLY A 318 5.96 -1.99 -9.40
CA GLY A 318 4.66 -2.47 -8.93
C GLY A 318 4.47 -2.41 -7.42
N GLY A 319 5.56 -2.24 -6.66
CA GLY A 319 5.56 -2.26 -5.20
C GLY A 319 5.60 -3.68 -4.63
N ASP A 320 5.87 -4.70 -5.44
CA ASP A 320 6.15 -6.05 -4.96
C ASP A 320 7.52 -6.07 -4.23
N PRO A 321 7.61 -6.61 -3.00
CA PRO A 321 8.84 -6.63 -2.22
C PRO A 321 10.02 -7.25 -2.97
N TYR A 322 9.78 -8.33 -3.72
CA TYR A 322 10.82 -9.01 -4.49
C TYR A 322 11.32 -8.15 -5.66
N GLU A 323 10.41 -7.58 -6.46
CA GLU A 323 10.75 -6.64 -7.52
C GLU A 323 11.55 -5.43 -7.01
N VAL A 324 11.14 -4.85 -5.88
CA VAL A 324 11.85 -3.73 -5.24
C VAL A 324 13.31 -4.09 -4.93
N GLY A 325 13.55 -5.31 -4.44
CA GLY A 325 14.90 -5.85 -4.24
C GLY A 325 15.72 -5.92 -5.52
N GLN A 326 15.13 -6.41 -6.61
CA GLN A 326 15.78 -6.49 -7.92
C GLN A 326 16.13 -5.11 -8.49
N VAL A 327 15.21 -4.15 -8.43
CA VAL A 327 15.42 -2.79 -8.93
C VAL A 327 16.56 -2.11 -8.19
N PHE A 328 16.60 -2.23 -6.86
CA PHE A 328 17.70 -1.71 -6.06
C PHE A 328 19.04 -2.32 -6.48
N ALA A 329 19.12 -3.66 -6.54
CA ALA A 329 20.33 -4.38 -6.91
C ALA A 329 20.82 -3.99 -8.32
N ARG A 330 19.92 -3.93 -9.31
CA ARG A 330 20.24 -3.56 -10.69
C ARG A 330 20.86 -2.17 -10.77
N ARG A 331 20.28 -1.19 -10.08
CA ARG A 331 20.78 0.19 -10.05
C ARG A 331 22.09 0.32 -9.29
N TRP A 332 22.21 -0.34 -8.15
CA TRP A 332 23.43 -0.33 -7.35
C TRP A 332 24.61 -0.91 -8.12
N MET A 333 24.42 -2.09 -8.71
CA MET A 333 25.42 -2.72 -9.56
C MET A 333 25.71 -1.91 -10.83
N GLY A 334 24.70 -1.28 -11.44
CA GLY A 334 24.89 -0.48 -12.66
C GLY A 334 25.69 0.81 -12.45
N ARG A 335 25.83 1.26 -11.19
CA ARG A 335 26.59 2.45 -10.80
C ARG A 335 27.92 2.11 -10.14
N LEU A 336 28.16 0.83 -9.88
CA LEU A 336 29.39 0.34 -9.30
C LEU A 336 30.47 0.35 -10.40
N GLY A 337 31.45 1.24 -10.37
CA GLY A 337 32.46 1.33 -11.44
C GLY A 337 33.31 0.06 -11.63
N ASP A 338 33.70 -0.58 -10.52
CA ASP A 338 34.53 -1.80 -10.52
C ASP A 338 33.67 -3.06 -10.30
N HIS A 339 32.88 -3.41 -11.32
CA HIS A 339 31.87 -4.47 -11.24
C HIS A 339 32.43 -5.82 -10.73
N GLY A 340 33.55 -6.30 -11.27
CA GLY A 340 34.05 -7.65 -10.97
C GLY A 340 34.50 -7.88 -9.53
N THR A 341 35.27 -6.97 -8.94
CA THR A 341 35.91 -7.19 -7.63
C THR A 341 34.90 -7.10 -6.48
N HIS A 342 33.98 -6.14 -6.54
CA HIS A 342 32.98 -5.97 -5.49
C HIS A 342 31.88 -7.04 -5.57
N LEU A 343 31.48 -7.47 -6.78
CA LEU A 343 30.48 -8.51 -6.96
C LEU A 343 30.99 -9.89 -6.52
N GLN A 344 32.24 -10.25 -6.84
CA GLN A 344 32.86 -11.49 -6.36
C GLN A 344 32.98 -11.53 -4.82
N LYS A 345 33.31 -10.40 -4.20
CA LYS A 345 33.33 -10.29 -2.73
C LYS A 345 31.92 -10.44 -2.14
N LEU A 346 30.92 -9.86 -2.80
CA LEU A 346 29.53 -9.93 -2.37
C LEU A 346 28.94 -11.33 -2.47
N SER A 347 29.23 -12.07 -3.55
CA SER A 347 28.71 -13.44 -3.73
C SER A 347 29.17 -14.39 -2.62
N GLY A 348 30.36 -14.18 -2.06
CA GLY A 348 30.85 -14.94 -0.90
C GLY A 348 30.09 -14.71 0.41
N MET A 349 29.23 -13.69 0.46
CA MET A 349 28.45 -13.34 1.66
C MET A 349 27.01 -13.87 1.61
N TYR A 350 26.60 -14.49 0.50
CA TYR A 350 25.28 -15.14 0.41
C TYR A 350 25.11 -16.18 1.55
N PRO A 351 23.95 -16.20 2.25
CA PRO A 351 22.71 -15.47 1.98
C PRO A 351 22.57 -14.11 2.67
N ARG A 352 23.59 -13.61 3.38
CA ARG A 352 23.49 -12.41 4.23
C ARG A 352 23.94 -11.15 3.50
N VAL A 353 23.04 -10.18 3.34
CA VAL A 353 23.36 -8.86 2.77
C VAL A 353 24.18 -8.04 3.80
N PRO A 354 25.28 -7.38 3.39
CA PRO A 354 26.05 -6.51 4.27
C PRO A 354 25.18 -5.44 4.95
N HIS A 355 25.37 -5.21 6.25
CA HIS A 355 24.46 -4.40 7.06
C HIS A 355 24.24 -2.98 6.48
N ARG A 356 25.29 -2.34 5.96
CA ARG A 356 25.20 -1.00 5.37
C ARG A 356 24.33 -0.96 4.11
N ILE A 357 24.42 -2.00 3.29
CA ILE A 357 23.64 -2.17 2.05
C ILE A 357 22.21 -2.59 2.41
N ASP A 358 22.03 -3.54 3.33
CA ASP A 358 20.71 -3.99 3.81
C ASP A 358 19.91 -2.83 4.40
N GLY A 359 20.55 -2.00 5.24
CA GLY A 359 19.91 -0.82 5.81
C GLY A 359 19.53 0.26 4.78
N GLU A 360 20.21 0.33 3.62
CA GLU A 360 19.82 1.20 2.52
C GLU A 360 18.73 0.59 1.64
N LEU A 361 18.84 -0.70 1.34
CA LEU A 361 17.85 -1.50 0.62
C LEU A 361 16.48 -1.41 1.30
N LEU A 362 16.41 -1.58 2.62
CA LEU A 362 15.17 -1.48 3.38
C LEU A 362 14.62 -0.04 3.42
N ARG A 363 15.47 0.98 3.53
CA ARG A 363 15.03 2.39 3.43
C ARG A 363 14.50 2.73 2.03
N TYR A 364 15.11 2.17 1.00
CA TYR A 364 14.64 2.29 -0.37
C TYR A 364 13.27 1.62 -0.52
N ALA A 365 13.10 0.40 0.01
CA ALA A 365 11.84 -0.34 0.00
C ALA A 365 10.69 0.36 0.74
N ALA A 366 10.97 1.01 1.87
CA ALA A 366 9.98 1.76 2.64
C ALA A 366 9.28 2.87 1.83
N ARG A 367 9.94 3.41 0.79
CA ARG A 367 9.37 4.44 -0.08
C ARG A 367 8.16 3.94 -0.87
N PHE A 368 8.14 2.65 -1.17
CA PHE A 368 7.05 1.98 -1.89
C PHE A 368 5.88 1.62 -1.00
N GLY A 369 5.82 2.12 0.25
CA GLY A 369 4.69 1.90 1.15
C GLY A 369 4.54 0.46 1.65
N LEU A 370 5.63 -0.32 1.60
CA LEU A 370 5.76 -1.66 2.17
C LEU A 370 5.77 -1.68 3.71
N LEU A 371 5.18 -0.67 4.35
CA LEU A 371 5.09 -0.57 5.81
C LEU A 371 3.80 -1.28 6.25
N ALA A 372 3.94 -2.44 6.88
CA ALA A 372 2.83 -3.36 7.11
C ALA A 372 2.24 -3.29 8.53
N HIS A 373 2.85 -2.53 9.45
CA HIS A 373 2.43 -2.49 10.87
C HIS A 373 2.34 -1.07 11.42
N LYS A 374 1.60 -0.92 12.52
CA LYS A 374 1.32 0.35 13.25
C LYS A 374 2.56 1.18 13.62
N ASP A 375 3.76 0.60 13.54
CA ASP A 375 5.03 1.21 13.93
C ASP A 375 5.90 1.64 12.73
N ASP A 376 5.33 1.81 11.54
CA ASP A 376 6.06 2.19 10.30
C ASP A 376 7.22 1.22 9.97
N GLN A 377 7.01 -0.08 10.20
CA GLN A 377 8.00 -1.13 9.90
C GLN A 377 7.57 -2.01 8.73
N ILE A 378 8.55 -2.37 7.89
CA ILE A 378 8.41 -3.39 6.84
C ILE A 378 8.20 -4.76 7.50
N ASP A 379 7.22 -5.53 7.04
CA ASP A 379 6.93 -6.88 7.53
C ASP A 379 8.15 -7.80 7.40
N GLU A 380 8.28 -8.78 8.28
CA GLU A 380 9.39 -9.71 8.23
C GLU A 380 9.37 -10.57 6.95
N HIS A 381 8.19 -10.97 6.46
CA HIS A 381 8.04 -11.66 5.19
C HIS A 381 8.52 -10.81 4.02
N ASP A 382 8.15 -9.52 3.99
CA ASP A 382 8.56 -8.58 2.96
C ASP A 382 10.07 -8.34 2.99
N ARG A 383 10.69 -8.27 4.17
CA ARG A 383 12.15 -8.18 4.31
C ARG A 383 12.85 -9.38 3.68
N TYR A 384 12.34 -10.59 3.87
CA TYR A 384 12.90 -11.78 3.21
C TYR A 384 12.73 -11.72 1.69
N ALA A 385 11.55 -11.32 1.20
CA ALA A 385 11.28 -11.19 -0.23
C ALA A 385 12.18 -10.13 -0.89
N ILE A 386 12.36 -8.96 -0.26
CA ILE A 386 13.27 -7.89 -0.72
C ILE A 386 14.71 -8.41 -0.85
N ARG A 387 15.22 -9.11 0.17
CA ARG A 387 16.56 -9.69 0.14
C ARG A 387 16.70 -10.79 -0.91
N ALA A 388 15.66 -11.61 -1.10
CA ALA A 388 15.65 -12.64 -2.13
C ALA A 388 15.70 -12.03 -3.54
N GLY A 389 14.97 -10.94 -3.77
CA GLY A 389 15.02 -10.19 -5.03
C GLY A 389 16.40 -9.57 -5.29
N PHE A 390 17.00 -8.99 -4.25
CA PHE A 390 18.36 -8.44 -4.32
C PHE A 390 19.38 -9.50 -4.77
N TRP A 391 19.38 -10.67 -4.12
CA TRP A 391 20.30 -11.75 -4.47
C TRP A 391 20.04 -12.34 -5.85
N ARG A 392 18.77 -12.51 -6.24
CA ARG A 392 18.42 -13.01 -7.58
C ARG A 392 19.05 -12.15 -8.67
N GLU A 393 18.96 -10.84 -8.55
CA GLU A 393 19.50 -9.93 -9.57
C GLU A 393 21.04 -9.98 -9.61
N ILE A 394 21.71 -10.14 -8.46
CA ILE A 394 23.17 -10.34 -8.39
C ILE A 394 23.58 -11.65 -9.06
N ASP A 395 22.86 -12.74 -8.79
CA ASP A 395 23.13 -14.05 -9.39
C ASP A 395 22.97 -14.02 -10.92
N VAL A 396 21.93 -13.34 -11.42
CA VAL A 396 21.70 -13.19 -12.87
C VAL A 396 22.86 -12.45 -13.55
N ARG A 397 23.36 -11.38 -12.95
CA ARG A 397 24.49 -10.62 -13.50
C ARG A 397 25.82 -11.35 -13.39
N THR A 398 26.11 -11.97 -12.25
CA THR A 398 27.34 -12.76 -12.09
C THR A 398 27.33 -13.97 -13.03
N ALA A 399 26.20 -14.65 -13.23
CA ALA A 399 26.10 -15.72 -14.23
C ALA A 399 26.31 -15.23 -15.68
N ALA A 400 25.84 -14.03 -16.03
CA ALA A 400 26.05 -13.43 -17.34
C ALA A 400 27.50 -13.02 -17.59
N GLU A 401 28.22 -12.55 -16.56
CA GLU A 401 29.66 -12.20 -16.65
C GLU A 401 30.57 -13.44 -16.77
N HIS A 402 30.12 -14.62 -16.29
CA HIS A 402 30.86 -15.88 -16.37
C HIS A 402 30.51 -16.74 -17.61
N ALA A 403 29.60 -16.29 -18.49
CA ALA A 403 29.36 -16.95 -19.76
C ALA A 403 30.57 -16.71 -20.69
N PRO A 404 31.25 -17.76 -21.20
CA PRO A 404 32.36 -17.56 -22.12
C PRO A 404 31.82 -16.89 -23.39
N ALA A 405 32.50 -15.82 -23.84
CA ALA A 405 32.31 -15.28 -25.18
C ALA A 405 32.61 -16.43 -26.16
N GLY A 406 31.57 -16.97 -26.77
CA GLY A 406 31.69 -18.06 -27.73
C GLY A 406 32.43 -17.58 -28.97
N ASP A 407 33.53 -18.25 -29.29
CA ASP A 407 34.13 -18.31 -30.62
C ASP A 407 33.22 -19.06 -31.60
#